data_AF-A0AAE6R9B9-F1
#
_entry.id   AF-A0AAE6R9B9-F1
#
_cell.length_a   1.000
_cell.length_b   1.000
_cell.length_c   1.000
_cell.angle_alpha   90.00
_cell.angle_beta   90.00
_cell.angle_gamma   90.00
#
_symmetry.space_group_name_H-M   'P 1'
#
loop_
_entity.id
_entity.type
_entity.pdbx_description
1 polymer ?
#
loop_
_entity_poly.entity_id
_entity_poly.type
_entity_poly.pdbx_seq_one_letter_code
_entity_poly.pdbx_strand_id
1 'polypeptide(L)'
;MRLFNILAVGGLALISVAAQAENVAGLYQVREPMAGQGAEARTAATAKALDTLVLRLTGDPKAVQSPALSELRKDPQQIINQVGSEAGPPESVVVEFDPGSTERALRKAGLALWGSNRPSILGWWLNDSAEGSSLVGDGQASAQPLRRAAQHRGLPLRLPLADLQEQLVANAKQVEATDPAPLREAAERYGADALLAVHAQEADGKWQGKWQLWLGDQREQGTAEGGDPAALADAVMLAVSSRLAPRYVTRPGASSQMQVQVQGVNLQRYAELARVLEPYGPRLQMAEGTTLTYGVTGNREQLRAQLGLAKLQELPAEQVPVAPATPAPAAGEQPAPAQPAPKPFDGLRFRW
;
A
#
# COMPACT_ATOMS: atom_id res chain seq x y z
N MET A 1 49.53 -23.54 -6.19
CA MET A 1 48.78 -22.41 -5.59
C MET A 1 48.17 -21.47 -6.64
N ARG A 2 47.37 -21.96 -7.60
CA ARG A 2 46.66 -21.11 -8.59
C ARG A 2 45.28 -21.63 -9.03
N LEU A 3 44.75 -22.66 -8.37
CA LEU A 3 43.42 -23.22 -8.67
C LEU A 3 42.37 -22.95 -7.57
N PHE A 4 42.78 -22.43 -6.41
CA PHE A 4 41.85 -22.10 -5.32
C PHE A 4 41.24 -20.68 -5.40
N ASN A 5 41.76 -19.81 -6.28
CA ASN A 5 41.26 -18.43 -6.40
C ASN A 5 40.16 -18.25 -7.45
N ILE A 6 39.82 -19.29 -8.23
CA ILE A 6 38.75 -19.22 -9.24
C ILE A 6 37.42 -19.73 -8.66
N LEU A 7 37.45 -20.48 -7.56
CA LEU A 7 36.25 -20.93 -6.85
C LEU A 7 35.65 -19.89 -5.89
N ALA A 8 36.37 -18.80 -5.60
CA ALA A 8 35.90 -17.73 -4.71
C ALA A 8 35.14 -16.60 -5.43
N VAL A 9 35.06 -16.63 -6.77
CA VAL A 9 34.39 -15.56 -7.57
C VAL A 9 33.05 -16.03 -8.17
N GLY A 10 32.74 -17.34 -8.12
CA GLY A 10 31.50 -17.90 -8.68
C GLY A 10 30.30 -17.96 -7.73
N GLY A 11 30.48 -17.68 -6.43
CA GLY A 11 29.43 -17.85 -5.41
C GLY A 11 28.76 -16.55 -4.93
N LEU A 12 29.16 -15.39 -5.45
CA LEU A 12 28.72 -14.07 -4.95
C LEU A 12 27.84 -13.29 -5.93
N ALA A 13 27.14 -13.99 -6.82
CA ALA A 13 26.17 -13.39 -7.73
C ALA A 13 24.88 -14.21 -7.68
N LEU A 14 23.77 -13.54 -7.36
CA LEU A 14 22.37 -14.01 -7.31
C LEU A 14 21.77 -14.24 -5.91
N ILE A 15 21.96 -13.27 -5.01
CA ILE A 15 20.85 -12.87 -4.13
C ILE A 15 20.30 -11.57 -4.71
N SER A 16 19.72 -11.65 -5.91
CA SER A 16 18.79 -10.62 -6.35
C SER A 16 17.55 -10.79 -5.49
N VAL A 17 17.43 -9.97 -4.45
CA VAL A 17 16.18 -9.79 -3.73
C VAL A 17 15.19 -9.28 -4.77
N ALA A 18 14.38 -10.18 -5.31
CA ALA A 18 13.24 -9.79 -6.10
C ALA A 18 12.38 -8.93 -5.18
N ALA A 19 12.29 -7.64 -5.47
CA ALA A 19 11.30 -6.77 -4.87
C ALA A 19 9.93 -7.31 -5.28
N GLN A 20 9.39 -8.22 -4.46
CA GLN A 20 8.02 -8.66 -4.61
C GLN A 20 7.18 -7.47 -4.14
N ALA A 21 6.56 -6.76 -5.08
CA ALA A 21 5.38 -5.97 -4.76
C ALA A 21 4.37 -6.94 -4.13
N GLU A 22 4.19 -6.81 -2.82
CA GLU A 22 3.43 -7.76 -2.02
C GLU A 22 1.95 -7.47 -2.24
N ASN A 23 1.36 -8.12 -3.25
CA ASN A 23 -0.10 -8.16 -3.37
C ASN A 23 -0.66 -8.72 -2.07
N VAL A 24 -1.60 -7.99 -1.45
CA VAL A 24 -2.25 -8.48 -0.22
C VAL A 24 -2.98 -9.78 -0.52
N ALA A 25 -2.42 -10.90 -0.05
CA ALA A 25 -3.07 -12.20 -0.12
C ALA A 25 -4.33 -12.18 0.75
N GLY A 26 -5.42 -12.80 0.26
CA GLY A 26 -6.67 -12.89 1.02
C GLY A 26 -7.43 -11.57 1.18
N LEU A 27 -7.24 -10.58 0.28
CA LEU A 27 -7.96 -9.29 0.35
C LEU A 27 -9.49 -9.48 0.42
N TYR A 28 -10.01 -10.47 -0.30
CA TYR A 28 -11.44 -10.83 -0.36
C TYR A 28 -11.83 -11.96 0.62
N GLN A 29 -10.92 -12.36 1.51
CA GLN A 29 -11.20 -13.29 2.59
C GLN A 29 -11.26 -12.52 3.91
N VAL A 30 -12.42 -12.52 4.56
CA VAL A 30 -12.65 -11.78 5.80
C VAL A 30 -12.89 -12.76 6.93
N ARG A 31 -12.16 -12.58 8.02
CA ARG A 31 -12.36 -13.30 9.28
C ARG A 31 -13.06 -12.38 10.27
N GLU A 32 -14.19 -12.84 10.80
CA GLU A 32 -14.94 -12.13 11.84
C GLU A 32 -15.14 -13.03 13.07
N PRO A 33 -14.82 -12.54 14.28
CA PRO A 33 -15.11 -13.30 15.50
C PRO A 33 -16.61 -13.46 15.69
N MET A 34 -17.03 -14.65 16.12
CA MET A 34 -18.42 -14.93 16.47
C MET A 34 -18.68 -14.52 17.92
N ALA A 35 -19.73 -13.74 18.11
CA ALA A 35 -20.27 -13.45 19.43
C ALA A 35 -21.38 -14.48 19.75
N GLY A 36 -21.02 -15.55 20.47
CA GLY A 36 -21.94 -16.64 20.80
C GLY A 36 -21.81 -17.85 19.87
N GLN A 37 -22.83 -18.71 19.85
CA GLN A 37 -22.82 -19.98 19.12
C GLN A 37 -24.05 -20.12 18.22
N GLY A 38 -23.95 -20.97 17.21
CA GLY A 38 -25.08 -21.34 16.34
C GLY A 38 -25.27 -20.46 15.11
N ALA A 39 -26.39 -20.68 14.41
CA ALA A 39 -26.65 -20.09 13.11
C ALA A 39 -26.83 -18.56 13.14
N GLU A 40 -27.40 -18.02 14.22
CA GLU A 40 -27.60 -16.57 14.38
C GLU A 40 -26.27 -15.83 14.52
N ALA A 41 -25.38 -16.31 15.39
CA ALA A 41 -24.04 -15.77 15.57
C ALA A 41 -23.24 -15.80 14.25
N ARG A 42 -23.35 -16.91 13.50
CA ARG A 42 -22.73 -17.05 12.17
C ARG A 42 -23.29 -16.07 11.15
N THR A 43 -24.61 -15.86 11.15
CA THR A 43 -25.29 -14.92 10.24
C THR A 43 -24.87 -13.49 10.54
N ALA A 44 -24.84 -13.09 11.82
CA ALA A 44 -24.37 -11.79 12.25
C ALA A 44 -22.89 -11.55 11.89
N ALA A 45 -22.02 -12.53 12.12
CA ALA A 45 -20.62 -12.45 11.73
C ALA A 45 -20.44 -12.37 10.20
N THR A 46 -21.26 -13.08 9.42
CA THR A 46 -21.24 -12.98 7.95
C THR A 46 -21.66 -11.59 7.46
N ALA A 47 -22.69 -10.99 8.08
CA ALA A 47 -23.10 -9.62 7.78
C ALA A 47 -21.99 -8.61 8.14
N LYS A 48 -21.36 -8.76 9.30
CA LYS A 48 -20.23 -7.93 9.71
C LYS A 48 -19.01 -8.10 8.79
N ALA A 49 -18.80 -9.29 8.25
CA ALA A 49 -17.71 -9.56 7.31
C ALA A 49 -17.86 -8.75 6.01
N LEU A 50 -19.11 -8.51 5.55
CA LEU A 50 -19.37 -7.60 4.44
C LEU A 50 -18.98 -6.16 4.77
N ASP A 51 -19.36 -5.66 5.95
CA ASP A 51 -19.00 -4.30 6.38
C ASP A 51 -17.47 -4.15 6.47
N THR A 52 -16.78 -5.15 7.01
CA THR A 52 -15.31 -5.20 7.05
C THR A 52 -14.71 -5.26 5.66
N LEU A 53 -15.28 -6.02 4.71
CA LEU A 53 -14.83 -6.03 3.33
C LEU A 53 -14.98 -4.64 2.68
N VAL A 54 -16.11 -3.97 2.92
CA VAL A 54 -16.36 -2.61 2.42
C VAL A 54 -15.31 -1.65 2.99
N LEU A 55 -15.04 -1.67 4.29
CA LEU A 55 -13.97 -0.87 4.91
C LEU A 55 -12.62 -1.18 4.28
N ARG A 56 -12.30 -2.45 4.12
CA ARG A 56 -11.03 -2.88 3.55
C ARG A 56 -10.83 -2.37 2.13
N LEU A 57 -11.86 -2.46 1.29
CA LEU A 57 -11.81 -2.09 -0.12
C LEU A 57 -12.03 -0.60 -0.37
N THR A 58 -12.45 0.19 0.61
CA THR A 58 -12.67 1.64 0.43
C THR A 58 -11.74 2.49 1.30
N GLY A 59 -11.33 1.96 2.45
CA GLY A 59 -10.71 2.70 3.55
C GLY A 59 -11.53 3.91 4.02
N ASP A 60 -12.84 3.94 3.76
CA ASP A 60 -13.73 5.01 4.23
C ASP A 60 -14.75 4.44 5.22
N PRO A 61 -14.66 4.79 6.52
CA PRO A 61 -15.65 4.40 7.53
C PRO A 61 -17.09 4.77 7.16
N LYS A 62 -17.30 5.81 6.35
CA LYS A 62 -18.64 6.24 5.91
C LYS A 62 -19.20 5.36 4.80
N ALA A 63 -18.36 4.66 4.03
CA ALA A 63 -18.82 3.79 2.95
C ALA A 63 -19.72 2.66 3.46
N VAL A 64 -19.42 2.13 4.65
CA VAL A 64 -20.22 1.11 5.34
C VAL A 64 -21.63 1.59 5.67
N GLN A 65 -21.87 2.90 5.72
CA GLN A 65 -23.20 3.46 5.99
C GLN A 65 -23.93 3.89 4.72
N SER A 66 -23.34 3.69 3.54
CA SER A 66 -23.94 4.10 2.28
C SER A 66 -25.31 3.43 2.08
N PRO A 67 -26.38 4.22 1.80
CA PRO A 67 -27.68 3.67 1.44
C PRO A 67 -27.66 2.83 0.17
N ALA A 68 -26.70 3.10 -0.74
CA ALA A 68 -26.54 2.37 -1.99
C ALA A 68 -26.12 0.89 -1.79
N LEU A 69 -25.65 0.53 -0.60
CA LEU A 69 -25.33 -0.86 -0.23
C LEU A 69 -26.51 -1.60 0.43
N SER A 70 -27.67 -0.95 0.64
CA SER A 70 -28.81 -1.56 1.34
C SER A 70 -29.27 -2.88 0.72
N GLU A 71 -29.38 -2.96 -0.60
CA GLU A 71 -29.74 -4.21 -1.30
C GLU A 71 -28.66 -5.28 -1.16
N LEU A 72 -27.38 -4.90 -1.20
CA LEU A 72 -26.27 -5.83 -0.99
C LEU A 72 -26.24 -6.38 0.45
N ARG A 73 -26.61 -5.55 1.46
CA ARG A 73 -26.71 -6.01 2.85
C ARG A 73 -27.89 -6.94 3.09
N LYS A 74 -28.99 -6.78 2.34
CA LYS A 74 -30.16 -7.68 2.42
C LYS A 74 -29.83 -9.06 1.86
N ASP A 75 -29.05 -9.11 0.77
CA ASP A 75 -28.65 -10.36 0.14
C ASP A 75 -27.14 -10.37 -0.18
N PRO A 76 -26.28 -10.61 0.84
CA PRO A 76 -24.83 -10.69 0.63
C PRO A 76 -24.41 -11.97 -0.09
N GLN A 77 -25.29 -12.99 -0.19
CA GLN A 77 -24.95 -14.29 -0.81
C GLN A 77 -24.55 -14.14 -2.28
N GLN A 78 -25.06 -13.11 -2.96
CA GLN A 78 -24.75 -12.84 -4.37
C GLN A 78 -23.27 -12.53 -4.65
N ILE A 79 -22.47 -12.22 -3.62
CA ILE A 79 -21.03 -11.93 -3.73
C ILE A 79 -20.16 -12.87 -2.90
N ILE A 80 -20.74 -13.88 -2.25
CA ILE A 80 -20.03 -14.83 -1.39
C ILE A 80 -19.74 -16.12 -2.18
N ASN A 81 -18.48 -16.54 -2.20
CA ASN A 81 -18.07 -17.85 -2.71
C ASN A 81 -18.23 -18.93 -1.65
N GLN A 82 -17.74 -18.67 -0.43
CA GLN A 82 -17.72 -19.66 0.63
C GLN A 82 -17.84 -19.01 2.01
N VAL A 83 -18.49 -19.70 2.94
CA VAL A 83 -18.50 -19.38 4.37
C VAL A 83 -17.97 -20.57 5.15
N GLY A 84 -16.82 -20.43 5.78
CA GLY A 84 -16.21 -21.39 6.70
C GLY A 84 -16.30 -20.97 8.16
N SER A 85 -15.83 -21.84 9.05
CA SER A 85 -15.60 -21.52 10.46
C SER A 85 -14.15 -21.89 10.81
N GLU A 86 -13.51 -21.05 11.62
CA GLU A 86 -12.17 -21.27 12.11
C GLU A 86 -12.20 -21.38 13.63
N ALA A 87 -11.72 -22.50 14.13
CA ALA A 87 -11.61 -22.74 15.57
C ALA A 87 -10.48 -21.90 16.16
N GLY A 88 -10.68 -21.41 17.38
CA GLY A 88 -9.66 -20.71 18.14
C GLY A 88 -10.30 -19.79 19.18
N PRO A 89 -9.50 -19.13 20.03
CA PRO A 89 -9.96 -18.01 20.83
C PRO A 89 -9.72 -16.69 20.08
N PRO A 90 -10.78 -15.96 19.65
CA PRO A 90 -12.19 -16.37 19.55
C PRO A 90 -12.50 -17.20 18.28
N GLU A 91 -13.57 -18.00 18.34
CA GLU A 91 -14.06 -18.75 17.19
C GLU A 91 -14.54 -17.74 16.14
N SER A 92 -14.21 -17.97 14.87
CA SER A 92 -14.43 -16.98 13.83
C SER A 92 -15.13 -17.56 12.60
N VAL A 93 -15.95 -16.75 11.93
CA VAL A 93 -16.41 -17.03 10.57
C VAL A 93 -15.37 -16.55 9.59
N VAL A 94 -15.07 -17.37 8.58
CA VAL A 94 -14.24 -16.97 7.44
C VAL A 94 -15.13 -16.89 6.22
N VAL A 95 -15.32 -15.69 5.68
CA VAL A 95 -16.11 -15.46 4.46
C VAL A 95 -15.15 -15.18 3.31
N GLU A 96 -15.25 -15.98 2.26
CA GLU A 96 -14.58 -15.75 1.00
C GLU A 96 -15.57 -15.11 0.02
N PHE A 97 -15.24 -13.89 -0.41
CA PHE A 97 -16.03 -13.14 -1.37
C PHE A 97 -15.48 -13.30 -2.78
N ASP A 98 -16.35 -13.31 -3.78
CA ASP A 98 -15.94 -13.27 -5.18
C ASP A 98 -15.45 -11.87 -5.54
N PRO A 99 -14.18 -11.69 -5.98
CA PRO A 99 -13.63 -10.38 -6.29
C PRO A 99 -14.43 -9.64 -7.37
N GLY A 100 -14.83 -10.35 -8.43
CA GLY A 100 -15.48 -9.75 -9.58
C GLY A 100 -16.85 -9.17 -9.26
N SER A 101 -17.71 -9.96 -8.62
CA SER A 101 -19.06 -9.55 -8.22
C SER A 101 -19.02 -8.51 -7.10
N THR A 102 -18.10 -8.64 -6.14
CA THR A 102 -17.88 -7.64 -5.09
C THR A 102 -17.53 -6.29 -5.70
N GLU A 103 -16.49 -6.21 -6.53
CA GLU A 103 -16.09 -4.95 -7.14
C GLU A 103 -17.19 -4.34 -8.00
N ARG A 104 -17.91 -5.16 -8.78
CA ARG A 104 -19.06 -4.67 -9.57
C ARG A 104 -20.15 -4.08 -8.68
N ALA A 105 -20.51 -4.75 -7.59
CA ALA A 105 -21.53 -4.28 -6.66
C ALA A 105 -21.13 -2.96 -5.99
N LEU A 106 -19.90 -2.86 -5.48
CA LEU A 106 -19.41 -1.65 -4.82
C LEU A 106 -19.24 -0.47 -5.79
N ARG A 107 -18.76 -0.73 -7.02
CA ARG A 107 -18.68 0.31 -8.06
C ARG A 107 -20.06 0.78 -8.52
N LYS A 108 -21.04 -0.13 -8.64
CA LYS A 108 -22.44 0.21 -8.93
C LYS A 108 -23.05 1.09 -7.82
N ALA A 109 -22.61 0.88 -6.57
CA ALA A 109 -22.96 1.73 -5.43
C ALA A 109 -22.19 3.08 -5.42
N GLY A 110 -21.37 3.38 -6.42
CA GLY A 110 -20.63 4.63 -6.56
C GLY A 110 -19.39 4.74 -5.67
N LEU A 111 -18.96 3.65 -5.02
CA LEU A 111 -17.84 3.67 -4.09
C LEU A 111 -16.50 3.69 -4.81
N ALA A 112 -15.56 4.48 -4.29
CA ALA A 112 -14.17 4.45 -4.72
C ALA A 112 -13.47 3.25 -4.08
N LEU A 113 -12.74 2.47 -4.89
CA LEU A 113 -12.13 1.22 -4.43
C LEU A 113 -10.61 1.29 -4.40
N TRP A 114 -10.03 0.80 -3.30
CA TRP A 114 -8.61 0.53 -3.10
C TRP A 114 -8.32 -0.94 -3.43
N GLY A 115 -7.60 -1.16 -4.53
CA GLY A 115 -7.24 -2.51 -5.01
C GLY A 115 -6.18 -3.24 -4.17
N SER A 116 -5.61 -4.29 -4.75
CA SER A 116 -4.62 -5.16 -4.10
C SER A 116 -3.23 -4.56 -3.92
N ASN A 117 -2.89 -3.55 -4.73
CA ASN A 117 -1.57 -2.93 -4.69
C ASN A 117 -1.57 -1.79 -3.65
N ARG A 118 -0.99 -2.10 -2.49
CA ARG A 118 -1.01 -1.31 -1.26
C ARG A 118 0.42 -1.15 -0.74
N PRO A 119 0.77 -0.02 -0.10
CA PRO A 119 2.07 0.13 0.53
C PRO A 119 2.24 -0.95 1.60
N SER A 120 3.37 -1.66 1.54
CA SER A 120 3.85 -2.50 2.63
C SER A 120 4.25 -1.62 3.81
N ILE A 121 3.86 -2.02 5.02
CA ILE A 121 4.05 -1.26 6.24
C ILE A 121 4.93 -2.05 7.19
N LEU A 122 6.06 -1.47 7.63
CA LEU A 122 6.82 -1.99 8.77
C LEU A 122 6.24 -1.41 10.07
N GLY A 123 5.66 -2.27 10.90
CA GLY A 123 5.12 -1.91 12.21
C GLY A 123 6.19 -1.92 13.30
N TRP A 124 6.70 -0.76 13.66
CA TRP A 124 7.56 -0.56 14.83
C TRP A 124 6.71 -0.35 16.08
N TRP A 125 6.26 -1.46 16.67
CA TRP A 125 5.26 -1.46 17.74
C TRP A 125 5.90 -1.64 19.13
N LEU A 126 5.93 -0.57 19.91
CA LEU A 126 6.45 -0.54 21.27
C LEU A 126 5.32 -0.71 22.29
N ASN A 127 5.42 -1.72 23.14
CA ASN A 127 4.52 -1.90 24.29
C ASN A 127 5.21 -1.46 25.57
N ASP A 128 4.58 -0.55 26.30
CA ASP A 128 4.96 -0.19 27.66
C ASP A 128 4.25 -1.10 28.66
N SER A 129 5.02 -1.68 29.58
CA SER A 129 4.53 -2.43 30.74
C SER A 129 5.23 -1.98 32.03
N ALA A 130 4.83 -2.55 33.17
CA ALA A 130 5.47 -2.29 34.45
C ALA A 130 6.95 -2.72 34.49
N GLU A 131 7.34 -3.72 33.68
CA GLU A 131 8.71 -4.20 33.54
C GLU A 131 9.56 -3.36 32.56
N GLY A 132 8.93 -2.42 31.85
CA GLY A 132 9.58 -1.53 30.89
C GLY A 132 8.94 -1.58 29.50
N SER A 133 9.60 -0.93 28.54
CA SER A 133 9.15 -0.89 27.14
C SER A 133 9.77 -2.03 26.34
N SER A 134 9.00 -2.66 25.44
CA SER A 134 9.50 -3.72 24.56
C SER A 134 8.95 -3.62 23.14
N LEU A 135 9.82 -3.77 22.14
CA LEU A 135 9.44 -3.84 20.74
C LEU A 135 8.87 -5.22 20.41
N VAL A 136 7.70 -5.24 19.77
CA VAL A 136 7.06 -6.46 19.27
C VAL A 136 7.83 -6.99 18.07
N GLY A 137 8.39 -8.18 18.21
CA GLY A 137 9.08 -8.90 17.13
C GLY A 137 8.18 -9.89 16.40
N ASP A 138 8.42 -10.11 15.10
CA ASP A 138 7.61 -10.95 14.22
C ASP A 138 7.46 -12.40 14.73
N GLY A 139 8.52 -12.95 15.33
CA GLY A 139 8.52 -14.30 15.90
C GLY A 139 7.80 -14.44 17.25
N GLN A 140 7.30 -13.36 17.84
CA GLN A 140 6.70 -13.35 19.17
C GLN A 140 5.18 -13.60 19.13
N ALA A 141 4.61 -14.10 20.24
CA ALA A 141 3.16 -14.29 20.36
C ALA A 141 2.38 -12.96 20.28
N SER A 142 2.98 -11.88 20.80
CA SER A 142 2.47 -10.51 20.76
C SER A 142 2.31 -9.94 19.34
N ALA A 143 2.94 -10.56 18.33
CA ALA A 143 2.79 -10.16 16.92
C ALA A 143 1.47 -10.62 16.29
N GLN A 144 0.85 -11.69 16.80
CA GLN A 144 -0.38 -12.25 16.22
C GLN A 144 -1.56 -11.25 16.21
N PRO A 145 -1.86 -10.53 17.29
CA PRO A 145 -2.89 -9.47 17.27
C PRO A 145 -2.63 -8.41 16.21
N LEU A 146 -1.37 -7.97 16.03
CA LEU A 146 -1.01 -6.95 15.04
C LEU A 146 -1.23 -7.44 13.60
N ARG A 147 -0.79 -8.67 13.30
CA ARG A 147 -1.02 -9.30 12.00
C ARG A 147 -2.50 -9.49 11.70
N ARG A 148 -3.28 -9.96 12.68
CA ARG A 148 -4.74 -10.11 12.53
C ARG A 148 -5.42 -8.76 12.29
N ALA A 149 -5.05 -7.72 13.04
CA ALA A 149 -5.56 -6.36 12.84
C ALA A 149 -5.23 -5.83 11.44
N ALA A 150 -3.99 -5.98 10.99
CA ALA A 150 -3.59 -5.55 9.66
C ALA A 150 -4.33 -6.32 8.55
N GLN A 151 -4.46 -7.65 8.68
CA GLN A 151 -5.24 -8.47 7.77
C GLN A 151 -6.72 -8.05 7.76
N HIS A 152 -7.31 -7.83 8.93
CA HIS A 152 -8.69 -7.37 9.10
C HIS A 152 -8.94 -6.07 8.31
N ARG A 153 -7.97 -5.15 8.32
CA ARG A 153 -8.00 -3.88 7.58
C ARG A 153 -7.39 -3.92 6.17
N GLY A 154 -6.92 -5.09 5.71
CA GLY A 154 -6.28 -5.30 4.40
C GLY A 154 -5.03 -4.45 4.19
N LEU A 155 -4.18 -4.36 5.21
CA LEU A 155 -2.88 -3.71 5.15
C LEU A 155 -1.78 -4.79 5.14
N PRO A 156 -0.83 -4.76 4.18
CA PRO A 156 0.33 -5.64 4.22
C PRO A 156 1.29 -5.17 5.32
N LEU A 157 1.23 -5.82 6.49
CA LEU A 157 2.07 -5.52 7.65
C LEU A 157 3.25 -6.49 7.74
N ARG A 158 4.44 -5.93 7.89
CA ARG A 158 5.66 -6.60 8.32
C ARG A 158 6.01 -6.13 9.72
N LEU A 159 6.65 -7.00 10.50
CA LEU A 159 7.16 -6.67 11.82
C LEU A 159 8.67 -6.88 11.86
N PRO A 160 9.41 -6.12 12.68
CA PRO A 160 10.84 -6.33 12.83
C PRO A 160 11.12 -7.68 13.51
N LEU A 161 12.34 -8.19 13.41
CA LEU A 161 12.80 -9.33 14.20
C LEU A 161 12.82 -8.98 15.70
N ALA A 162 12.94 -7.69 16.00
CA ALA A 162 13.11 -7.10 17.31
C ALA A 162 14.34 -7.65 18.03
N ASP A 163 15.46 -7.68 17.31
CA ASP A 163 16.78 -8.08 17.85
C ASP A 163 17.32 -7.03 18.84
N LEU A 164 18.45 -7.33 19.49
CA LEU A 164 19.01 -6.45 20.53
C LEU A 164 19.30 -5.03 20.02
N GLN A 165 19.72 -4.86 18.77
CA GLN A 165 20.01 -3.53 18.21
C GLN A 165 18.71 -2.75 17.99
N GLU A 166 17.68 -3.43 17.51
CA GLU A 166 16.35 -2.84 17.32
C GLU A 166 15.69 -2.47 18.65
N GLN A 167 15.83 -3.31 19.69
CA GLN A 167 15.31 -3.03 21.03
C GLN A 167 15.95 -1.77 21.64
N LEU A 168 17.22 -1.49 21.36
CA LEU A 168 17.90 -0.29 21.89
C LEU A 168 17.34 1.02 21.32
N VAL A 169 16.95 1.02 20.04
CA VAL A 169 16.38 2.22 19.38
C VAL A 169 14.86 2.31 19.53
N ALA A 170 14.19 1.21 19.87
CA ALA A 170 12.75 1.15 20.12
C ALA A 170 12.40 1.64 21.54
N ASN A 171 12.46 2.95 21.75
CA ASN A 171 12.03 3.59 22.99
C ASN A 171 11.00 4.69 22.71
N ALA A 172 10.22 5.07 23.73
CA ALA A 172 9.13 6.03 23.60
C ALA A 172 9.57 7.35 22.95
N LYS A 173 10.78 7.83 23.26
CA LYS A 173 11.33 9.07 22.67
C LYS A 173 11.48 8.95 21.14
N GLN A 174 11.96 7.82 20.63
CA GLN A 174 12.17 7.62 19.20
C GLN A 174 10.87 7.29 18.46
N VAL A 175 10.00 6.48 19.08
CA VAL A 175 8.69 6.13 18.51
C VAL A 175 7.76 7.33 18.40
N GLU A 176 7.87 8.28 19.34
CA GLU A 176 7.13 9.55 19.31
C GLU A 176 7.90 10.70 18.62
N ALA A 177 9.12 10.47 18.12
CA ALA A 177 9.91 11.51 17.46
C ALA A 177 9.30 11.94 16.13
N THR A 178 9.46 13.22 15.77
CA THR A 178 9.02 13.73 14.46
C THR A 178 9.91 13.23 13.31
N ASP A 179 11.22 13.13 13.56
CA ASP A 179 12.18 12.58 12.61
C ASP A 179 12.42 11.09 12.92
N PRO A 180 12.07 10.17 12.01
CA PRO A 180 12.23 8.75 12.24
C PRO A 180 13.63 8.26 11.89
N ALA A 181 14.63 9.12 11.63
CA ALA A 181 15.96 8.70 11.16
C ALA A 181 16.56 7.49 11.93
N PRO A 182 16.53 7.43 13.28
CA PRO A 182 17.05 6.27 14.01
C PRO A 182 16.25 4.98 13.79
N LEU A 183 14.92 5.08 13.63
CA LEU A 183 14.08 3.94 13.29
C LEU A 183 14.24 3.53 11.83
N ARG A 184 14.40 4.51 10.93
CA ARG A 184 14.54 4.31 9.49
C ARG A 184 15.80 3.51 9.18
N GLU A 185 16.93 3.85 9.80
CA GLU A 185 18.20 3.13 9.63
C GLU A 185 18.05 1.63 9.95
N ALA A 186 17.40 1.29 11.07
CA ALA A 186 17.12 -0.09 11.42
C ALA A 186 16.07 -0.75 10.51
N ALA A 187 15.11 0.03 10.00
CA ALA A 187 14.02 -0.41 9.15
C ALA A 187 14.43 -0.70 7.69
N GLU A 188 15.52 -0.11 7.19
CA GLU A 188 15.94 -0.20 5.79
C GLU A 188 16.03 -1.64 5.28
N ARG A 189 16.49 -2.57 6.13
CA ARG A 189 16.66 -3.99 5.80
C ARG A 189 15.36 -4.72 5.46
N TYR A 190 14.20 -4.21 5.88
CA TYR A 190 12.89 -4.82 5.61
C TYR A 190 12.27 -4.37 4.29
N GLY A 191 12.80 -3.29 3.70
CA GLY A 191 12.36 -2.79 2.39
C GLY A 191 10.86 -2.47 2.32
N ALA A 192 10.23 -2.06 3.42
CA ALA A 192 8.83 -1.64 3.45
C ALA A 192 8.65 -0.25 2.83
N ASP A 193 7.48 0.01 2.25
CA ASP A 193 7.13 1.31 1.65
C ASP A 193 6.86 2.38 2.71
N ALA A 194 6.29 1.97 3.85
CA ALA A 194 5.97 2.84 4.97
C ALA A 194 6.53 2.31 6.29
N LEU A 195 6.88 3.24 7.18
CA LEU A 195 7.22 2.97 8.58
C LEU A 195 6.05 3.44 9.46
N LEU A 196 5.48 2.54 10.25
CA LEU A 196 4.46 2.83 11.26
C LEU A 196 5.07 2.64 12.64
N ALA A 197 5.33 3.72 13.37
CA ALA A 197 5.76 3.65 14.76
C ALA A 197 4.54 3.81 15.68
N VAL A 198 4.39 2.89 16.64
CA VAL A 198 3.27 2.89 17.60
C VAL A 198 3.82 2.75 19.00
N HIS A 199 3.44 3.68 19.87
CA HIS A 199 3.68 3.59 21.30
C HIS A 199 2.37 3.21 21.99
N ALA A 200 2.27 1.96 22.42
CA ALA A 200 1.12 1.38 23.08
C ALA A 200 1.37 1.26 24.59
N GLN A 201 0.43 1.74 25.39
CA GLN A 201 0.49 1.67 26.84
C GLN A 201 -0.90 1.40 27.42
N GLU A 202 -0.95 0.77 28.58
CA GLU A 202 -2.18 0.64 29.34
C GLU A 202 -2.34 1.83 30.30
N ALA A 203 -3.46 2.55 30.17
CA ALA A 203 -3.79 3.69 31.02
C ALA A 203 -5.31 3.72 31.27
N ASP A 204 -5.70 3.94 32.53
CA ASP A 204 -7.10 3.99 32.98
C ASP A 204 -7.93 2.75 32.63
N GLY A 205 -7.32 1.57 32.67
CA GLY A 205 -7.97 0.29 32.36
C GLY A 205 -8.29 0.11 30.86
N LYS A 206 -7.65 0.89 29.99
CA LYS A 206 -7.73 0.77 28.54
C LYS A 206 -6.34 0.79 27.92
N TRP A 207 -6.22 0.18 26.76
CA TRP A 207 -5.04 0.30 25.93
C TRP A 207 -5.12 1.56 25.08
N GLN A 208 -4.10 2.41 25.16
CA GLN A 208 -3.97 3.63 24.39
C GLN A 208 -2.73 3.54 23.50
N GLY A 209 -2.85 4.00 22.27
CA GLY A 209 -1.76 3.98 21.30
C GLY A 209 -1.59 5.35 20.66
N LYS A 210 -0.39 5.92 20.74
CA LYS A 210 0.03 7.02 19.86
C LYS A 210 0.75 6.43 18.67
N TRP A 211 0.44 6.90 17.47
CA TRP A 211 1.05 6.37 16.26
C TRP A 211 1.49 7.47 15.30
N GLN A 212 2.55 7.17 14.57
CA GLN A 212 3.09 7.98 13.48
C GLN A 212 3.38 7.08 12.29
N LEU A 213 3.08 7.57 11.10
CA LEU A 213 3.25 6.87 9.84
C LEU A 213 4.05 7.75 8.89
N TRP A 214 5.13 7.21 8.35
CA TRP A 214 5.93 7.84 7.29
C TRP A 214 5.84 6.99 6.02
N LEU A 215 5.52 7.64 4.91
CA LEU A 215 5.44 7.05 3.57
C LEU A 215 6.04 8.05 2.58
N GLY A 216 7.27 7.77 2.13
CA GLY A 216 8.07 8.77 1.41
C GLY A 216 8.23 10.05 2.23
N ASP A 217 7.93 11.20 1.63
CA ASP A 217 7.99 12.52 2.29
C ASP A 217 6.75 12.86 3.13
N GLN A 218 5.75 11.98 3.13
CA GLN A 218 4.46 12.23 3.76
C GLN A 218 4.43 11.64 5.17
N ARG A 219 3.81 12.37 6.09
CA ARG A 219 3.66 11.97 7.48
C ARG A 219 2.21 12.11 7.94
N GLU A 220 1.73 11.07 8.60
CA GLU A 220 0.43 11.03 9.29
C GLU A 220 0.67 10.67 10.76
N GLN A 221 -0.22 11.11 11.64
CA GLN A 221 -0.14 10.78 13.07
C GLN A 221 -1.53 10.77 13.71
N GLY A 222 -1.64 10.14 14.87
CA GLY A 222 -2.86 10.17 15.66
C GLY A 222 -2.77 9.35 16.93
N THR A 223 -3.94 9.18 17.55
CA THR A 223 -4.12 8.30 18.71
C THR A 223 -5.25 7.31 18.43
N ALA A 224 -5.23 6.20 19.16
CA ALA A 224 -6.28 5.20 19.16
C ALA A 224 -6.41 4.59 20.56
N GLU A 225 -7.57 4.02 20.86
CA GLU A 225 -7.84 3.33 22.11
C GLU A 225 -8.50 1.98 21.84
N GLY A 226 -8.29 1.02 22.74
CA GLY A 226 -8.92 -0.30 22.72
C GLY A 226 -9.12 -0.84 24.13
N GLY A 227 -10.06 -1.77 24.29
CA GLY A 227 -10.27 -2.47 25.56
C GLY A 227 -9.18 -3.49 25.89
N ASP A 228 -8.44 -3.94 24.87
CA ASP A 228 -7.34 -4.89 24.97
C ASP A 228 -6.30 -4.60 23.86
N PRO A 229 -5.14 -5.27 23.85
CA PRO A 229 -4.11 -5.06 22.83
C PRO A 229 -4.58 -5.34 21.40
N ALA A 230 -5.50 -6.29 21.19
CA ALA A 230 -5.99 -6.64 19.86
C ALA A 230 -6.96 -5.57 19.32
N ALA A 231 -7.83 -5.05 20.18
CA ALA A 231 -8.71 -3.94 19.87
C ALA A 231 -7.92 -2.65 19.58
N LEU A 232 -6.85 -2.38 20.33
CA LEU A 232 -5.96 -1.24 20.04
C LEU A 232 -5.29 -1.41 18.67
N ALA A 233 -4.73 -2.58 18.39
CA ALA A 233 -4.11 -2.88 17.10
C ALA A 233 -5.08 -2.66 15.94
N ASP A 234 -6.30 -3.16 16.06
CA ASP A 234 -7.34 -2.99 15.05
C ASP A 234 -7.75 -1.52 14.85
N ALA A 235 -7.85 -0.75 15.93
CA ALA A 235 -8.15 0.68 15.89
C ALA A 235 -7.03 1.50 15.22
N VAL A 236 -5.76 1.21 15.53
CA VAL A 236 -4.61 1.85 14.86
C VAL A 236 -4.61 1.52 13.37
N MET A 237 -4.79 0.26 12.98
CA MET A 237 -4.83 -0.15 11.57
C MET A 237 -6.02 0.45 10.81
N LEU A 238 -7.17 0.64 11.47
CA LEU A 238 -8.31 1.37 10.90
C LEU A 238 -7.96 2.83 10.64
N ALA A 239 -7.31 3.50 11.60
CA ALA A 239 -6.89 4.89 11.44
C ALA A 239 -5.87 5.03 10.29
N VAL A 240 -4.86 4.16 10.23
CA VAL A 240 -3.84 4.13 9.17
C VAL A 240 -4.47 3.88 7.80
N SER A 241 -5.32 2.86 7.66
CA SER A 241 -6.02 2.58 6.39
C SER A 241 -6.87 3.76 5.93
N SER A 242 -7.56 4.44 6.85
CA SER A 242 -8.39 5.60 6.53
C SER A 242 -7.58 6.82 6.07
N ARG A 243 -6.36 7.00 6.59
CA ARG A 243 -5.46 8.08 6.16
C ARG A 243 -4.80 7.81 4.81
N LEU A 244 -4.50 6.54 4.52
CA LEU A 244 -3.87 6.14 3.27
C LEU A 244 -4.86 6.07 2.10
N ALA A 245 -6.09 5.60 2.33
CA ALA A 245 -7.08 5.35 1.30
C ALA A 245 -7.27 6.47 0.27
N PRO A 246 -7.39 7.76 0.63
CA PRO A 246 -7.61 8.84 -0.33
C PRO A 246 -6.58 8.91 -1.47
N ARG A 247 -5.37 8.37 -1.28
CA ARG A 247 -4.30 8.35 -2.29
C ARG A 247 -4.37 7.16 -3.24
N TYR A 248 -5.05 6.09 -2.85
CA TYR A 248 -5.03 4.81 -3.55
C TYR A 248 -6.40 4.34 -4.04
N VAL A 249 -7.49 4.98 -3.59
CA VAL A 249 -8.85 4.65 -4.05
C VAL A 249 -9.11 5.20 -5.45
N THR A 250 -9.86 4.43 -6.24
CA THR A 250 -10.25 4.81 -7.59
C THR A 250 -11.76 4.84 -7.72
N ARG A 251 -12.28 6.01 -8.12
CA ARG A 251 -13.72 6.19 -8.40
C ARG A 251 -14.13 5.45 -9.68
N PRO A 252 -15.34 4.88 -9.72
CA PRO A 252 -15.92 4.37 -10.96
C PRO A 252 -15.93 5.47 -12.03
N GLY A 253 -15.57 5.12 -13.27
CA GLY A 253 -15.56 6.05 -14.40
C GLY A 253 -14.39 7.05 -14.43
N ALA A 254 -13.48 7.05 -13.45
CA ALA A 254 -12.30 7.92 -13.43
C ALA A 254 -11.12 7.37 -14.26
N SER A 255 -11.38 6.43 -15.17
CA SER A 255 -10.37 5.80 -16.02
C SER A 255 -10.28 6.53 -17.35
N SER A 256 -9.07 6.89 -17.76
CA SER A 256 -8.78 7.55 -19.03
C SER A 256 -7.56 6.92 -19.69
N GLN A 257 -7.47 7.00 -21.02
CA GLN A 257 -6.23 6.67 -21.71
C GLN A 257 -5.19 7.75 -21.46
N MET A 258 -3.96 7.34 -21.14
CA MET A 258 -2.83 8.25 -20.95
C MET A 258 -1.53 7.60 -21.38
N GLN A 259 -0.49 8.41 -21.54
CA GLN A 259 0.87 7.93 -21.77
C GLN A 259 1.70 8.00 -20.50
N VAL A 260 2.58 7.00 -20.33
CA VAL A 260 3.57 6.94 -19.26
C VAL A 260 4.93 6.73 -19.89
N GLN A 261 5.85 7.64 -19.62
CA GLN A 261 7.25 7.52 -20.01
C GLN A 261 8.08 7.18 -18.79
N VAL A 262 8.87 6.12 -18.87
CA VAL A 262 9.79 5.69 -17.80
C VAL A 262 11.22 5.68 -18.34
N GLN A 263 12.09 6.44 -17.70
CA GLN A 263 13.53 6.53 -17.99
C GLN A 263 14.33 5.59 -17.08
N GLY A 264 15.48 5.12 -17.55
CA GLY A 264 16.40 4.30 -16.76
C GLY A 264 15.98 2.83 -16.63
N VAL A 265 15.19 2.33 -17.58
CA VAL A 265 14.77 0.92 -17.63
C VAL A 265 15.95 0.06 -18.07
N ASN A 266 16.25 -0.96 -17.28
CA ASN A 266 17.17 -2.04 -17.61
C ASN A 266 16.42 -3.39 -17.63
N LEU A 267 17.11 -4.49 -17.92
CA LEU A 267 16.46 -5.80 -18.05
C LEU A 267 15.73 -6.25 -16.77
N GLN A 268 16.27 -5.99 -15.59
CA GLN A 268 15.63 -6.33 -14.31
C GLN A 268 14.40 -5.46 -14.04
N ARG A 269 14.55 -4.15 -14.24
CA ARG A 269 13.49 -3.14 -14.05
C ARG A 269 12.34 -3.28 -15.04
N TYR A 270 12.61 -3.82 -16.24
CA TYR A 270 11.56 -4.06 -17.23
C TYR A 270 10.45 -4.99 -16.71
N ALA A 271 10.83 -6.10 -16.06
CA ALA A 271 9.86 -7.06 -15.52
C ALA A 271 9.03 -6.45 -14.39
N GLU A 272 9.66 -5.64 -13.53
CA GLU A 272 8.98 -4.89 -12.47
C GLU A 272 7.98 -3.87 -13.06
N LEU A 273 8.42 -3.07 -14.05
CA LEU A 273 7.56 -2.10 -14.72
C LEU A 273 6.35 -2.77 -15.39
N ALA A 274 6.59 -3.87 -16.10
CA ALA A 274 5.53 -4.62 -16.78
C ALA A 274 4.48 -5.12 -15.78
N ARG A 275 4.91 -5.61 -14.62
CA ARG A 275 4.02 -6.09 -13.56
C ARG A 275 3.24 -4.97 -12.88
N VAL A 276 3.88 -3.83 -12.63
CA VAL A 276 3.22 -2.64 -12.05
C VAL A 276 2.18 -2.07 -13.02
N LEU A 277 2.48 -2.10 -14.32
CA LEU A 277 1.58 -1.58 -15.34
C LEU A 277 0.50 -2.58 -15.79
N GLU A 278 0.66 -3.89 -15.55
CA GLU A 278 -0.25 -4.97 -15.97
C GLU A 278 -1.75 -4.65 -15.73
N PRO A 279 -2.18 -4.13 -14.56
CA PRO A 279 -3.60 -3.84 -14.30
C PRO A 279 -4.17 -2.73 -15.19
N TYR A 280 -3.32 -1.94 -15.84
CA TYR A 280 -3.71 -0.81 -16.69
C TYR A 280 -3.68 -1.15 -18.19
N GLY A 281 -3.46 -2.42 -18.55
CA GLY A 281 -3.41 -2.89 -19.93
C GLY A 281 -2.36 -2.17 -20.77
N PRO A 282 -1.07 -2.25 -20.39
CA PRO A 282 -0.02 -1.43 -20.98
C PRO A 282 0.24 -1.84 -22.43
N ARG A 283 0.35 -0.85 -23.30
CA ARG A 283 0.75 -1.02 -24.70
C ARG A 283 2.03 -0.23 -24.95
N LEU A 284 3.13 -0.91 -25.24
CA LEU A 284 4.37 -0.25 -25.59
C LEU A 284 4.16 0.55 -26.89
N GLN A 285 4.37 1.86 -26.82
CA GLN A 285 4.23 2.77 -27.96
C GLN A 285 5.60 3.12 -28.55
N MET A 286 6.61 3.30 -27.69
CA MET A 286 7.95 3.70 -28.10
C MET A 286 9.02 3.19 -27.14
N ALA A 287 10.17 2.80 -27.66
CA ALA A 287 11.34 2.39 -26.90
C ALA A 287 12.60 3.05 -27.48
N GLU A 288 13.22 3.95 -26.72
CA GLU A 288 14.40 4.71 -27.11
C GLU A 288 15.49 4.55 -26.04
N GLY A 289 16.51 3.75 -26.34
CA GLY A 289 17.58 3.45 -25.39
C GLY A 289 17.04 2.83 -24.09
N THR A 290 17.16 3.56 -22.98
CA THR A 290 16.66 3.16 -21.65
C THR A 290 15.30 3.79 -21.30
N THR A 291 14.65 4.46 -22.25
CA THR A 291 13.36 5.12 -22.07
C THR A 291 12.26 4.35 -22.77
N LEU A 292 11.22 3.97 -22.02
CA LEU A 292 10.04 3.28 -22.55
C LEU A 292 8.81 4.16 -22.39
N THR A 293 7.99 4.24 -23.43
CA THR A 293 6.70 4.94 -23.41
C THR A 293 5.57 3.95 -23.62
N TYR A 294 4.65 3.89 -22.66
CA TYR A 294 3.46 3.03 -22.67
C TYR A 294 2.19 3.86 -22.78
N GLY A 295 1.25 3.40 -23.60
CA GLY A 295 -0.16 3.78 -23.48
C GLY A 295 -0.85 2.88 -22.46
N VAL A 296 -1.54 3.48 -21.51
CA VAL A 296 -2.22 2.78 -20.40
C VAL A 296 -3.63 3.35 -20.23
N THR A 297 -4.54 2.53 -19.70
CA THR A 297 -5.90 2.96 -19.38
C THR A 297 -6.12 2.85 -17.87
N GLY A 298 -6.35 3.98 -17.22
CA GLY A 298 -6.48 3.99 -15.76
C GLY A 298 -6.73 5.36 -15.18
N ASN A 299 -6.69 5.42 -13.85
CA ASN A 299 -6.72 6.68 -13.11
C ASN A 299 -5.29 7.22 -12.94
N ARG A 300 -5.09 8.51 -13.24
CA ARG A 300 -3.77 9.16 -13.23
C ARG A 300 -3.13 9.16 -11.84
N GLU A 301 -3.89 9.48 -10.80
CA GLU A 301 -3.38 9.52 -9.42
C GLU A 301 -3.05 8.12 -8.91
N GLN A 302 -3.89 7.13 -9.22
CA GLN A 302 -3.62 5.74 -8.85
C GLN A 302 -2.32 5.26 -9.49
N LEU A 303 -2.14 5.49 -10.80
CA LEU A 303 -0.94 5.09 -11.50
C LEU A 303 0.31 5.79 -10.93
N ARG A 304 0.22 7.08 -10.63
CA ARG A 304 1.30 7.82 -9.95
C ARG A 304 1.64 7.18 -8.60
N ALA A 305 0.64 6.88 -7.78
CA ALA A 305 0.84 6.23 -6.50
C ALA A 305 1.50 4.84 -6.66
N GLN A 306 1.07 4.04 -7.65
CA GLN A 306 1.65 2.72 -7.91
C GLN A 306 3.10 2.78 -8.41
N LEU A 307 3.40 3.72 -9.30
CA LEU A 307 4.78 3.93 -9.76
C LEU A 307 5.67 4.44 -8.63
N GLY A 308 5.13 5.25 -7.72
CA GLY A 308 5.81 5.65 -6.48
C GLY A 308 6.15 4.47 -5.57
N LEU A 309 5.25 3.49 -5.41
CA LEU A 309 5.52 2.26 -4.66
C LEU A 309 6.61 1.41 -5.32
N ALA A 310 6.70 1.43 -6.65
CA ALA A 310 7.81 0.82 -7.40
C ALA A 310 9.10 1.66 -7.39
N LYS A 311 9.18 2.65 -6.47
CA LYS A 311 10.32 3.56 -6.27
C LYS A 311 10.66 4.45 -7.45
N LEU A 312 9.71 4.71 -8.35
CA LEU A 312 9.90 5.66 -9.43
C LEU A 312 9.61 7.09 -8.94
N GLN A 313 10.49 8.01 -9.33
CA GLN A 313 10.34 9.44 -9.07
C GLN A 313 9.65 10.11 -10.25
N GLU A 314 8.58 10.85 -9.99
CA GLU A 314 7.92 11.65 -11.03
C GLU A 314 8.83 12.79 -11.48
N LEU A 315 8.99 12.93 -12.78
CA LEU A 315 9.69 14.03 -13.41
C LEU A 315 8.68 15.13 -13.77
N PRO A 316 9.08 16.41 -13.67
CA PRO A 316 8.26 17.50 -14.18
C PRO A 316 7.90 17.30 -15.67
N ALA A 317 6.76 17.86 -16.07
CA ALA A 317 6.42 17.97 -17.49
C ALA A 317 7.58 18.62 -18.24
N GLU A 318 7.84 18.16 -19.48
CA GLU A 318 8.93 18.69 -20.28
C GLU A 318 8.73 20.19 -20.49
N GLN A 319 9.60 21.00 -19.86
CA GLN A 319 9.62 22.43 -20.11
C GLN A 319 10.15 22.61 -21.51
N VAL A 320 9.29 23.06 -22.43
CA VAL A 320 9.74 23.50 -23.75
C VAL A 320 10.76 24.62 -23.50
N PRO A 321 12.02 24.49 -23.97
CA PRO A 321 12.95 25.60 -23.90
C PRO A 321 12.27 26.80 -24.57
N VAL A 322 12.15 27.91 -23.86
CA VAL A 322 11.72 29.16 -24.49
C VAL A 322 12.76 29.44 -25.55
N ALA A 323 12.39 29.27 -26.82
CA ALA A 323 13.29 29.55 -27.93
C ALA A 323 13.85 30.97 -27.72
N PRO A 324 15.18 31.17 -27.78
CA PRO A 324 15.72 32.51 -27.73
C PRO A 324 15.02 33.33 -28.81
N ALA A 325 14.50 34.51 -28.43
CA ALA A 325 13.83 35.40 -29.37
C ALA A 325 14.73 35.55 -30.61
N THR A 326 14.26 35.03 -31.74
CA THR A 326 14.99 35.09 -32.99
C THR A 326 15.20 36.58 -33.29
N PRO A 327 16.44 37.07 -33.48
CA PRO A 327 16.65 38.44 -33.90
C PRO A 327 15.82 38.72 -35.15
N ALA A 328 15.17 39.88 -35.20
CA ALA A 328 14.35 40.27 -36.34
C ALA A 328 15.18 40.08 -37.64
N PRO A 329 14.61 39.48 -38.69
CA PRO A 329 15.34 39.23 -39.92
C PRO A 329 15.85 40.55 -40.49
N ALA A 330 17.12 40.58 -40.90
CA ALA A 330 17.63 41.67 -41.72
C ALA A 330 16.81 41.71 -43.03
N ALA A 331 16.47 42.90 -43.49
CA ALA A 331 15.63 43.10 -44.67
C ALA A 331 16.23 42.37 -45.89
N GLY A 332 15.62 41.24 -46.30
CA GLY A 332 15.97 40.53 -47.53
C GLY A 332 15.97 38.99 -47.46
N GLU A 333 15.97 38.37 -46.28
CA GLU A 333 15.97 36.90 -46.18
C GLU A 333 14.56 36.32 -46.00
N GLN A 334 14.20 35.36 -46.86
CA GLN A 334 12.97 34.56 -46.70
C GLN A 334 13.05 33.74 -45.40
N PRO A 335 12.01 33.76 -44.55
CA PRO A 335 11.99 32.93 -43.35
C PRO A 335 12.06 31.45 -43.75
N ALA A 336 13.05 30.73 -43.23
CA ALA A 336 13.07 29.27 -43.32
C ALA A 336 11.78 28.71 -42.68
N PRO A 337 11.19 27.63 -43.21
CA PRO A 337 10.02 27.01 -42.61
C PRO A 337 10.37 26.61 -41.16
N ALA A 338 9.67 27.20 -40.20
CA ALA A 338 9.80 26.85 -38.80
C ALA A 338 9.55 25.36 -38.66
N GLN A 339 10.56 24.60 -38.22
CA GLN A 339 10.37 23.22 -37.81
C GLN A 339 9.28 23.21 -36.73
N PRO A 340 8.25 22.35 -36.84
CA PRO A 340 7.24 22.26 -35.80
C PRO A 340 7.96 21.92 -34.49
N ALA A 341 7.82 22.81 -33.50
CA ALA A 341 8.37 22.56 -32.18
C ALA A 341 7.90 21.18 -31.70
N PRO A 342 8.78 20.36 -31.10
CA PRO A 342 8.38 19.06 -30.58
C PRO A 342 7.20 19.29 -29.63
N LYS A 343 6.07 18.61 -29.89
CA LYS A 343 4.91 18.68 -29.01
C LYS A 343 5.36 18.17 -27.64
N PRO A 344 5.11 18.93 -26.55
CA PRO A 344 5.47 18.46 -25.22
C PRO A 344 4.74 17.16 -24.94
N PHE A 345 5.43 16.23 -24.30
CA PHE A 345 4.86 14.95 -23.89
C PHE A 345 3.71 15.19 -22.90
N ASP A 346 2.48 14.91 -23.33
CA ASP A 346 1.24 15.09 -22.55
C ASP A 346 0.90 13.82 -21.74
N GLY A 347 1.86 13.36 -20.96
CA GLY A 347 1.78 12.13 -20.18
C GLY A 347 2.55 12.21 -18.88
N LEU A 348 2.48 11.16 -18.06
CA LEU A 348 3.25 11.08 -16.83
C LEU A 348 4.69 10.64 -17.14
N ARG A 349 5.67 11.33 -16.56
CA ARG A 349 7.09 11.02 -16.75
C ARG A 349 7.69 10.57 -15.44
N PHE A 350 8.44 9.49 -15.49
CA PHE A 350 9.11 8.92 -14.34
C PHE A 350 10.54 8.53 -14.67
N ARG A 351 11.38 8.52 -13.64
CA ARG A 351 12.67 7.85 -13.66
C ARG A 351 12.79 6.91 -12.48
N TRP A 352 13.57 5.86 -12.66
CA TRP A 352 14.16 5.15 -11.52
C TRP A 352 15.32 5.92 -10.92
#